data_AF-C3NC66-F1
#
_entry.id   AF-C3NC66-F1
#
_cell.length_a   1.000
_cell.length_b   1.000
_cell.length_c   1.000
_cell.angle_alpha   90.00
_cell.angle_beta   90.00
_cell.angle_gamma   90.00
#
_symmetry.space_group_name_H-M   'P 1'
#
loop_
_entity.id
_entity.type
_entity.pdbx_description
1 polymer ?
#
loop_
_entity_poly.entity_id
_entity_poly.type
_entity_poly.pdbx_seq_one_letter_code
_entity_poly.pdbx_strand_id
1 'polypeptide(L)'
;MADKSRRNFIIGMASLGALAAAGWGVAGWSFSRLSGTKVTQATSAFGEGVKIIFVEHWGSENVFGNVVERGYDDACALTGANCIKMYRPKTDADLQEIISNLQVAINQTPDVLITTDIYTAVQPYLHQASQEGIIVILTNVNAPTQADFEYTGAI
;
A
#
# COMPACT_ATOMS: atom_id res chain seq x y z
N MET A 1 -1.83 11.10 -20.44
CA MET A 1 -0.67 11.77 -19.80
C MET A 1 -1.00 11.90 -18.32
N ALA A 2 -0.49 11.00 -17.49
CA ALA A 2 -0.72 11.03 -16.04
C ALA A 2 -0.09 12.30 -15.43
N ASP A 3 -0.87 12.99 -14.60
CA ASP A 3 -0.50 14.25 -13.98
C ASP A 3 0.60 14.06 -12.93
N LYS A 4 1.84 14.40 -13.30
CA LYS A 4 3.04 14.33 -12.44
C LYS A 4 2.93 15.20 -11.19
N SER A 5 2.01 16.18 -11.17
CA SER A 5 1.79 17.08 -10.03
C SER A 5 1.26 16.34 -8.80
N ARG A 6 0.37 15.36 -9.01
CA ARG A 6 -0.21 14.54 -7.92
C ARG A 6 0.80 13.62 -7.24
N ARG A 7 1.69 12.99 -8.02
CA ARG A 7 2.78 12.13 -7.48
C ARG A 7 3.73 12.92 -6.58
N ASN A 8 4.11 14.13 -7.01
CA ASN A 8 5.05 14.95 -6.23
C ASN A 8 4.43 15.48 -4.94
N PHE A 9 3.12 15.73 -4.91
CA PHE A 9 2.43 16.16 -3.69
C PHE A 9 2.40 15.06 -2.61
N ILE A 10 2.16 13.81 -3.00
CA ILE A 10 2.12 12.66 -2.08
C ILE A 10 3.51 12.38 -1.49
N ILE A 11 4.57 12.45 -2.30
CA ILE A 11 5.97 12.30 -1.85
C ILE A 11 6.34 13.43 -0.87
N GLY A 12 5.82 14.64 -1.08
CA GLY A 12 6.03 15.78 -0.18
C GLY A 12 5.36 15.64 1.20
N MET A 13 4.30 14.84 1.33
CA MET A 13 3.66 14.59 2.63
C MET A 13 4.38 13.51 3.45
N ALA A 14 5.04 12.54 2.79
CA ALA A 14 5.83 11.52 3.47
C ALA A 14 7.05 12.10 4.21
N SER A 15 7.64 13.18 3.72
CA SER A 15 8.78 13.85 4.38
C SER A 15 8.38 14.71 5.58
N LEU A 16 7.12 15.13 5.69
CA LEU A 16 6.59 15.84 6.86
C LEU A 16 6.22 14.90 8.03
N GLY A 17 5.96 13.62 7.76
CA GLY A 17 5.72 12.60 8.81
C GLY A 17 6.97 12.21 9.60
N ALA A 18 8.17 12.40 9.04
CA ALA A 18 9.43 11.99 9.66
C ALA A 18 9.91 12.90 10.81
N LEU A 19 9.27 14.06 11.03
CA LEU A 19 9.62 14.98 12.13
C LEU A 19 8.85 14.70 13.44
N ALA A 20 7.88 13.78 13.46
CA ALA A 20 7.15 13.44 14.68
C ALA A 20 7.85 12.39 15.57
N ALA A 21 8.96 11.78 15.12
CA ALA A 21 9.63 10.69 15.83
C ALA A 21 10.89 11.10 16.62
N ALA A 22 11.18 12.40 16.79
CA ALA A 22 12.34 12.90 17.53
C ALA A 22 11.98 13.50 18.91
N GLY A 23 10.95 12.96 19.58
CA GLY A 23 10.44 13.46 20.86
C GLY A 23 10.97 12.76 22.12
N TRP A 24 11.99 11.90 22.01
CA TRP A 24 12.59 11.24 23.18
C TRP A 24 13.89 11.93 23.54
N GLY A 25 13.81 12.88 24.48
CA GLY A 25 15.01 13.37 25.17
C GLY A 25 15.07 14.86 25.38
N VAL A 26 14.17 15.42 26.21
CA VAL A 26 14.55 16.58 27.01
C VAL A 26 13.90 16.51 28.39
N ALA A 27 14.77 16.34 29.37
CA ALA A 27 14.77 16.93 30.71
C ALA A 27 13.46 16.91 31.53
N GLY A 28 13.55 16.21 32.66
CA GLY A 28 12.53 16.10 33.68
C GLY A 28 12.01 17.44 34.17
N TRP A 29 10.72 17.67 33.94
CA TRP A 29 9.87 18.55 34.73
C TRP A 29 8.70 17.72 35.22
N SER A 30 8.52 17.70 36.54
CA SER A 30 7.41 17.02 37.20
C SER A 30 6.10 17.66 36.75
N PHE A 31 5.34 16.97 35.90
CA PHE A 31 3.97 17.37 35.60
C PHE A 31 3.03 16.70 36.59
N SER A 32 2.58 17.49 37.55
CA SER A 32 1.39 17.25 38.35
C SER A 32 0.28 16.69 37.47
N ARG A 33 -0.35 15.60 37.92
CA ARG A 33 -1.51 14.98 37.28
C ARG A 33 -2.61 16.03 37.07
N LEU A 34 -2.72 16.55 35.85
CA LEU A 34 -3.92 17.22 35.39
C LEU A 34 -4.91 16.12 34.98
N SER A 35 -5.81 15.80 35.90
CA SER A 35 -7.04 15.09 35.60
C SER A 35 -7.80 15.87 34.53
N GLY A 36 -8.11 15.23 33.40
CA GLY A 36 -9.23 15.66 32.55
C GLY A 36 -8.95 15.94 31.08
N THR A 37 -7.75 15.77 30.53
CA THR A 37 -7.58 15.88 29.07
C THR A 37 -8.07 14.61 28.41
N LYS A 38 -9.30 14.62 27.88
CA LYS A 38 -9.69 13.65 26.86
C LYS A 38 -8.68 13.80 25.72
N VAL A 39 -7.79 12.82 25.58
CA VAL A 39 -7.00 12.66 24.36
C VAL A 39 -8.03 12.34 23.29
N THR A 40 -8.46 13.37 22.56
CA THR A 40 -9.16 13.16 21.30
C THR A 40 -8.14 12.49 20.41
N GLN A 41 -8.21 11.17 20.32
CA GLN A 41 -7.44 10.39 19.36
C GLN A 41 -7.85 10.94 18.00
N ALA A 42 -6.98 11.76 17.40
CA ALA A 42 -7.16 12.17 16.02
C ALA A 42 -7.06 10.88 15.20
N THR A 43 -8.21 10.32 14.82
CA THR A 43 -8.30 9.43 13.68
C THR A 43 -7.95 10.29 12.48
N SER A 44 -6.66 10.42 12.18
CA SER A 44 -6.23 11.03 10.94
C SER A 44 -6.68 10.09 9.83
N ALA A 45 -7.84 10.37 9.24
CA ALA A 45 -8.29 9.73 8.01
C ALA A 45 -7.45 10.24 6.83
N PHE A 46 -6.12 10.18 6.94
CA PHE A 46 -5.22 10.72 5.93
C PHE A 46 -5.33 9.95 4.61
N GLY A 47 -5.86 8.72 4.65
CA GLY A 47 -6.13 7.90 3.48
C GLY A 47 -7.52 8.10 2.89
N GLU A 48 -8.37 8.97 3.45
CA GLU A 48 -9.74 9.15 2.96
C GLU A 48 -9.78 9.50 1.47
N GLY A 49 -10.62 8.79 0.72
CA GLY A 49 -10.77 8.96 -0.72
C GLY A 49 -9.72 8.24 -1.58
N VAL A 50 -8.68 7.65 -0.99
CA VAL A 50 -7.69 6.83 -1.72
C VAL A 50 -8.24 5.42 -1.94
N LYS A 51 -8.33 4.99 -3.20
CA LYS A 51 -8.74 3.63 -3.58
C LYS A 51 -7.53 2.71 -3.67
N ILE A 52 -7.52 1.68 -2.84
CA ILE A 52 -6.43 0.72 -2.77
C ILE A 52 -6.95 -0.66 -3.14
N ILE A 53 -6.25 -1.35 -4.02
CA ILE A 53 -6.42 -2.79 -4.27
C ILE A 53 -5.10 -3.48 -4.00
N PHE A 54 -5.16 -4.68 -3.41
CA PHE A 54 -4.01 -5.53 -3.21
C PHE A 54 -4.18 -6.83 -4.01
N VAL A 55 -3.23 -7.18 -4.87
CA VAL A 55 -3.15 -8.50 -5.51
C VAL A 55 -1.93 -9.24 -4.99
N GLU A 56 -2.11 -10.41 -4.39
CA GLU A 56 -1.00 -11.22 -3.87
C GLU A 56 -0.88 -12.57 -4.56
N HIS A 57 0.18 -13.31 -4.21
CA HIS A 57 0.44 -14.65 -4.74
C HIS A 57 0.17 -15.78 -3.74
N TRP A 58 -0.12 -15.47 -2.48
CA TRP A 58 -0.42 -16.51 -1.50
C TRP A 58 -1.87 -16.98 -1.67
N GLY A 59 -2.02 -18.28 -1.83
CA GLY A 59 -3.27 -19.00 -1.87
C GLY A 59 -4.04 -18.88 -0.57
N SER A 60 -5.35 -19.15 -0.63
CA SER A 60 -6.25 -19.11 0.53
C SER A 60 -5.85 -20.06 1.68
N GLU A 61 -5.11 -21.11 1.36
CA GLU A 61 -4.55 -22.09 2.29
C GLU A 61 -3.34 -21.57 3.07
N ASN A 62 -2.72 -20.49 2.61
CA ASN A 62 -1.47 -19.99 3.15
C ASN A 62 -1.70 -19.11 4.39
N VAL A 63 -1.09 -19.50 5.51
CA VAL A 63 -1.23 -18.81 6.79
C VAL A 63 -0.60 -17.42 6.78
N PHE A 64 0.50 -17.22 6.03
CA PHE A 64 1.12 -15.90 5.91
C PHE A 64 0.20 -14.93 5.18
N GLY A 65 -0.38 -15.33 4.04
CA GLY A 65 -1.37 -14.52 3.31
C GLY A 65 -2.57 -14.13 4.19
N ASN A 66 -3.06 -15.04 5.04
CA ASN A 66 -4.15 -14.73 5.98
C ASN A 66 -3.79 -13.61 6.98
N VAL A 67 -2.54 -13.57 7.45
CA VAL A 67 -2.06 -12.51 8.36
C VAL A 67 -1.85 -11.19 7.61
N VAL A 68 -1.37 -11.25 6.37
CA VAL A 68 -1.23 -10.07 5.50
C VAL A 68 -2.60 -9.46 5.20
N GLU A 69 -3.61 -10.28 4.87
CA GLU A 69 -4.98 -9.82 4.63
C GLU A 69 -5.56 -9.11 5.85
N ARG A 70 -5.37 -9.68 7.05
CA ARG A 70 -5.75 -9.00 8.28
C ARG A 70 -5.01 -7.67 8.48
N GLY A 71 -3.71 -7.63 8.22
CA GLY A 71 -2.91 -6.41 8.33
C GLY A 71 -3.34 -5.33 7.34
N TYR A 72 -3.73 -5.73 6.13
CA TYR A 72 -4.33 -4.86 5.14
C TYR A 72 -5.64 -4.26 5.67
N ASP A 73 -6.58 -5.10 6.12
CA ASP A 73 -7.87 -4.64 6.67
C ASP A 73 -7.70 -3.69 7.87
N ASP A 74 -6.82 -4.05 8.81
CA ASP A 74 -6.51 -3.23 9.99
C ASP A 74 -5.91 -1.87 9.60
N ALA A 75 -5.03 -1.84 8.59
CA ALA A 75 -4.46 -0.59 8.07
C ALA A 75 -5.52 0.27 7.37
N CYS A 76 -6.44 -0.34 6.62
CA CYS A 76 -7.55 0.38 5.99
C CYS A 76 -8.46 1.03 7.04
N ALA A 77 -8.79 0.31 8.10
CA ALA A 77 -9.56 0.84 9.23
C ALA A 77 -8.83 1.97 9.96
N LEU A 78 -7.51 1.84 10.16
CA LEU A 78 -6.69 2.84 10.83
C LEU A 78 -6.54 4.14 10.02
N THR A 79 -6.40 4.02 8.71
CA THR A 79 -6.10 5.16 7.81
C THR A 79 -7.34 5.81 7.19
N GLY A 80 -8.48 5.13 7.21
CA GLY A 80 -9.71 5.55 6.53
C GLY A 80 -9.65 5.40 5.01
N ALA A 81 -8.67 4.67 4.47
CA ALA A 81 -8.57 4.42 3.03
C ALA A 81 -9.69 3.52 2.50
N ASN A 82 -10.05 3.70 1.23
CA ASN A 82 -11.02 2.85 0.55
C ASN A 82 -10.32 1.62 -0.03
N CYS A 83 -10.16 0.62 0.83
CA CYS A 83 -9.62 -0.67 0.45
C CYS A 83 -10.70 -1.54 -0.19
N ILE A 84 -10.67 -1.64 -1.52
CA ILE A 84 -11.75 -2.26 -2.29
C ILE A 84 -11.75 -3.78 -2.08
N LYS A 85 -10.58 -4.40 -2.23
CA LYS A 85 -10.40 -5.84 -2.13
C LYS A 85 -8.94 -6.24 -2.11
N MET A 86 -8.67 -7.34 -1.42
CA MET A 86 -7.48 -8.15 -1.61
C MET A 86 -7.78 -9.38 -2.47
N TYR A 87 -7.08 -9.52 -3.59
CA TYR A 87 -7.21 -10.66 -4.50
C TYR A 87 -6.12 -11.67 -4.22
N ARG A 88 -6.56 -12.91 -3.98
CA ARG A 88 -5.70 -14.05 -3.68
C ARG A 88 -6.01 -15.16 -4.69
N PRO A 89 -5.01 -15.87 -5.21
CA PRO A 89 -5.27 -17.11 -5.93
C PRO A 89 -5.86 -18.15 -4.96
N LYS A 90 -6.50 -19.18 -5.50
CA LYS A 90 -7.00 -20.31 -4.71
C LYS A 90 -5.89 -21.24 -4.25
N THR A 91 -4.84 -21.34 -5.05
CA THR A 91 -3.64 -22.15 -4.80
C THR A 91 -2.43 -21.23 -4.79
N ASP A 92 -1.51 -21.47 -3.86
CA ASP A 92 -0.24 -20.73 -3.75
C ASP A 92 0.47 -20.61 -5.10
N ALA A 93 0.80 -19.36 -5.45
CA ALA A 93 1.59 -18.98 -6.62
C ALA A 93 1.00 -19.44 -7.99
N ASP A 94 -0.32 -19.61 -8.09
CA ASP A 94 -0.97 -19.86 -9.39
C ASP A 94 -0.84 -18.64 -10.33
N LEU A 95 0.05 -18.74 -11.31
CA LEU A 95 0.33 -17.66 -12.25
C LEU A 95 -0.90 -17.19 -13.02
N GLN A 96 -1.78 -18.10 -13.44
CA GLN A 96 -2.93 -17.73 -14.28
C GLN A 96 -3.97 -16.97 -13.47
N GLU A 97 -4.22 -17.42 -12.24
CA GLU A 97 -5.11 -16.71 -11.32
C GLU A 97 -4.51 -15.36 -10.89
N ILE A 98 -3.21 -15.26 -10.65
CA ILE A 98 -2.54 -13.98 -10.35
C ILE A 98 -2.70 -13.00 -11.51
N ILE A 99 -2.45 -13.42 -12.75
CA ILE A 99 -2.65 -12.57 -13.94
C ILE A 99 -4.10 -12.13 -14.06
N SER A 100 -5.06 -13.06 -13.88
CA SER A 100 -6.48 -12.73 -13.93
C SER A 100 -6.88 -11.71 -12.86
N ASN A 101 -6.38 -11.89 -11.63
CA ASN A 101 -6.60 -10.97 -10.53
C ASN A 101 -6.00 -9.58 -10.80
N LEU A 102 -4.79 -9.51 -11.37
CA LEU A 102 -4.17 -8.25 -11.80
C LEU A 102 -5.02 -7.52 -12.85
N GLN A 103 -5.49 -8.22 -13.87
CA GLN A 103 -6.35 -7.63 -14.91
C GLN A 103 -7.65 -7.08 -14.31
N VAL A 104 -8.29 -7.84 -13.41
CA VAL A 104 -9.50 -7.38 -12.71
C VAL A 104 -9.21 -6.14 -11.85
N ALA A 105 -8.10 -6.14 -11.11
CA ALA A 105 -7.69 -5.01 -10.27
C ALA A 105 -7.42 -3.75 -11.10
N ILE A 106 -6.65 -3.87 -12.19
CA ILE A 106 -6.31 -2.75 -13.07
C ILE A 106 -7.57 -2.15 -13.70
N ASN A 107 -8.50 -2.99 -14.18
CA ASN A 107 -9.77 -2.53 -14.75
C ASN A 107 -10.67 -1.80 -13.74
N GLN A 108 -10.45 -1.98 -12.43
CA GLN A 108 -11.15 -1.21 -11.40
C GLN A 108 -10.55 0.19 -11.18
N THR A 109 -9.43 0.51 -11.83
CA THR A 109 -8.76 1.82 -11.81
C THR A 109 -8.52 2.34 -10.38
N PRO A 110 -7.84 1.57 -9.50
CA PRO A 110 -7.48 2.04 -8.17
C PRO A 110 -6.47 3.18 -8.25
N ASP A 111 -6.36 3.98 -7.20
CA ASP A 111 -5.28 4.97 -7.08
C ASP A 111 -3.95 4.27 -6.76
N VAL A 112 -4.02 3.18 -5.98
CA VAL A 112 -2.87 2.37 -5.57
C VAL A 112 -3.14 0.88 -5.81
N LEU A 113 -2.22 0.22 -6.51
CA LEU A 113 -2.15 -1.23 -6.64
C LEU A 113 -0.95 -1.74 -5.84
N ILE A 114 -1.23 -2.40 -4.72
CA ILE A 114 -0.22 -3.15 -3.98
C ILE A 114 -0.12 -4.53 -4.62
N THR A 115 1.08 -5.03 -4.91
CA THR A 115 1.23 -6.34 -5.57
C THR A 115 2.60 -6.96 -5.36
N THR A 116 2.72 -8.24 -5.69
CA THR A 116 3.99 -8.98 -5.68
C THR A 116 4.51 -9.22 -7.11
N ASP A 117 5.81 -9.07 -7.37
CA ASP A 117 6.46 -9.36 -8.66
C ASP A 117 7.20 -10.71 -8.60
N ILE A 118 6.45 -11.81 -8.56
CA ILE A 118 7.04 -13.16 -8.39
C ILE A 118 7.37 -13.87 -9.71
N TYR A 119 6.85 -13.35 -10.84
CA TYR A 119 7.04 -13.94 -12.17
C TYR A 119 7.22 -12.84 -13.21
N THR A 120 8.19 -13.00 -14.11
CA THR A 120 8.38 -12.06 -15.24
C THR A 120 7.12 -11.89 -16.10
N ALA A 121 6.26 -12.91 -16.16
CA ALA A 121 4.99 -12.86 -16.88
C ALA A 121 3.97 -11.86 -16.30
N VAL A 122 4.11 -11.41 -15.05
CA VAL A 122 3.21 -10.39 -14.47
C VAL A 122 3.65 -8.96 -14.82
N GLN A 123 4.93 -8.75 -15.14
CA GLN A 123 5.53 -7.43 -15.36
C GLN A 123 4.82 -6.58 -16.43
N PRO A 124 4.35 -7.12 -17.57
CA PRO A 124 3.60 -6.33 -18.55
C PRO A 124 2.33 -5.68 -17.97
N TYR A 125 1.65 -6.36 -17.04
CA TYR A 125 0.45 -5.83 -16.39
C TYR A 125 0.79 -4.77 -15.35
N LEU A 126 1.88 -4.95 -14.60
CA LEU A 126 2.38 -3.95 -13.65
C LEU A 126 2.81 -2.67 -14.37
N HIS A 127 3.46 -2.83 -15.53
CA HIS A 127 3.80 -1.72 -16.40
C HIS A 127 2.56 -1.00 -16.93
N GLN A 128 1.57 -1.75 -17.42
CA GLN A 128 0.30 -1.18 -17.87
C GLN A 128 -0.36 -0.34 -16.77
N ALA A 129 -0.47 -0.89 -15.55
CA ALA A 129 -1.04 -0.19 -14.40
C ALA A 129 -0.35 1.17 -14.15
N SER A 130 0.99 1.15 -14.14
CA SER A 130 1.82 2.34 -13.98
C SER A 130 1.59 3.38 -15.08
N GLN A 131 1.53 2.95 -16.34
CA GLN A 131 1.26 3.81 -17.50
C GLN A 131 -0.14 4.45 -17.46
N GLU A 132 -1.12 3.74 -16.89
CA GLU A 132 -2.48 4.23 -16.64
C GLU A 132 -2.56 5.21 -15.46
N GLY A 133 -1.45 5.41 -14.73
CA GLY A 133 -1.33 6.36 -13.63
C GLY A 133 -1.67 5.76 -12.26
N ILE A 134 -1.83 4.44 -12.17
CA ILE A 134 -1.98 3.72 -10.91
C ILE A 134 -0.62 3.69 -10.21
N ILE A 135 -0.58 4.02 -8.91
CA ILE A 135 0.64 3.88 -8.10
C ILE A 135 0.82 2.39 -7.81
N VAL A 136 1.89 1.80 -8.33
CA VAL A 136 2.23 0.40 -8.06
C VAL A 136 3.16 0.34 -6.85
N ILE A 137 2.86 -0.50 -5.86
CA ILE A 137 3.75 -0.76 -4.72
C ILE A 137 4.08 -2.24 -4.71
N LEU A 138 5.37 -2.57 -4.85
CA LEU A 138 5.83 -3.94 -4.76
C LEU A 138 6.03 -4.33 -3.29
N THR A 139 5.54 -5.51 -2.94
CA THR A 139 5.65 -6.07 -1.58
C THR A 139 6.20 -7.48 -1.62
N ASN A 140 6.93 -7.85 -0.56
CA ASN A 140 7.60 -9.14 -0.34
C ASN A 140 8.71 -9.50 -1.34
N VAL A 141 8.54 -9.20 -2.62
CA VAL A 141 9.51 -9.43 -3.69
C VAL A 141 9.74 -8.11 -4.42
N ASN A 142 11.00 -7.69 -4.44
CA ASN A 142 11.42 -6.53 -5.22
C ASN A 142 11.48 -6.89 -6.71
N ALA A 143 11.34 -5.87 -7.55
CA ALA A 143 11.60 -6.02 -8.98
C ALA A 143 12.99 -6.65 -9.20
N PRO A 144 13.12 -7.66 -10.08
CA PRO A 144 14.35 -8.44 -10.21
C PRO A 144 15.51 -7.61 -10.79
N THR A 145 15.22 -6.51 -11.48
CA THR A 145 16.24 -5.57 -11.96
C THR A 145 15.84 -4.12 -11.71
N GLN A 146 16.84 -3.22 -11.72
CA GLN A 146 16.62 -1.77 -11.68
C GLN A 146 15.76 -1.28 -12.85
N ALA A 147 15.94 -1.88 -14.03
CA ALA A 147 15.13 -1.56 -15.19
C ALA A 147 13.66 -1.89 -14.94
N ASP A 148 13.36 -3.04 -14.33
CA ASP A 148 11.99 -3.46 -13.98
C ASP A 148 11.37 -2.57 -12.90
N PHE A 149 12.17 -2.07 -11.97
CA PHE A 149 11.74 -1.09 -10.97
C PHE A 149 11.36 0.25 -11.62
N GLU A 150 12.21 0.75 -12.52
CA GLU A 150 11.95 1.98 -13.29
C GLU A 150 10.77 1.81 -14.26
N TYR A 151 10.59 0.61 -14.81
CA TYR A 151 9.50 0.26 -15.73
C TYR A 151 8.15 0.21 -15.04
N THR A 152 8.09 -0.33 -13.83
CA THR A 152 6.84 -0.43 -13.06
C THR A 152 6.47 0.89 -12.39
N GLY A 153 7.40 1.85 -12.32
CA GLY A 153 7.17 3.13 -11.64
C GLY A 153 6.83 2.94 -10.15
N ALA A 154 7.18 1.78 -9.60
CA ALA A 154 6.95 1.46 -8.21
C ALA A 154 7.83 2.34 -7.32
N ILE A 155 7.27 2.81 -6.21
CA ILE A 155 7.94 3.68 -5.23
C ILE A 155 8.22 2.89 -3.94
#